data_AF-A0A973HQH0-F1
#
_entry.id   AF-A0A973HQH0-F1
#
_cell.length_a   1.000
_cell.length_b   1.000
_cell.length_c   1.000
_cell.angle_alpha   90.00
_cell.angle_beta   90.00
_cell.angle_gamma   90.00
#
_symmetry.space_group_name_H-M   'P 1'
#
loop_
_entity.id
_entity.type
_entity.pdbx_description
1 polymer ?
#
loop_
_entity_poly.entity_id
_entity_poly.type
_entity_poly.pdbx_seq_one_letter_code
_entity_poly.pdbx_strand_id
1 'polypeptide(L)' 'MSLHKSLKGSTKIQVRRNVMKRHERIDKMIKDGNWKKGDKVLGLPKTKIEF' A
#
# COMPACT_ATOMS: atom_id res chain seq x y z
N MET A 1 -29.63 -8.52 21.44
CA MET A 1 -28.20 -8.57 21.82
C MET A 1 -27.46 -7.48 21.04
N SER A 2 -27.30 -6.29 21.62
CA SER A 2 -26.63 -5.17 20.96
C SER A 2 -25.14 -5.15 21.31
N LEU A 3 -24.29 -4.86 20.32
CA LEU A 3 -22.85 -4.76 20.49
C LEU A 3 -22.51 -3.53 21.35
N HIS A 4 -21.76 -3.71 22.45
CA HIS A 4 -21.33 -2.61 23.31
C HIS A 4 -20.37 -1.67 22.57
N LYS A 5 -20.46 -0.35 22.78
CA LYS A 5 -19.69 0.68 22.04
C LYS A 5 -18.16 0.56 22.19
N SER A 6 -17.68 -0.18 23.20
CA SER A 6 -16.25 -0.49 23.36
C SER A 6 -15.76 -1.56 22.37
N LEU A 7 -16.66 -2.39 21.84
CA LEU A 7 -16.37 -3.33 20.76
C LEU A 7 -16.38 -2.58 19.42
N LYS A 8 -15.45 -1.62 19.29
CA LYS A 8 -15.15 -1.00 17.99
C LYS A 8 -14.54 -2.08 17.10
N GLY A 9 -15.33 -2.63 16.18
CA GLY A 9 -14.81 -3.47 15.12
C GLY A 9 -13.71 -2.71 14.38
N SER A 10 -12.51 -3.28 14.38
CA SER A 10 -11.28 -2.81 13.72
C SER A 10 -11.47 -1.53 12.90
N THR A 11 -11.25 -0.36 13.51
CA THR A 11 -11.17 0.90 12.76
C THR A 11 -10.13 0.71 11.66
N LYS A 12 -10.57 0.75 10.40
CA LYS A 12 -9.70 0.73 9.21
C LYS A 12 -8.55 1.71 9.47
N ILE A 13 -7.33 1.19 9.57
CA ILE A 13 -6.15 1.97 9.96
C ILE A 13 -6.08 3.22 9.07
N GLN A 14 -6.43 4.39 9.63
CA GLN A 14 -6.29 5.71 8.99
C GLN A 14 -4.90 6.31 9.23
N VAL A 15 -3.97 5.55 9.81
CA VAL A 15 -2.61 6.00 10.05
C VAL A 15 -1.85 6.04 8.73
N ARG A 16 -1.20 7.18 8.41
CA ARG A 16 -0.22 7.28 7.33
C ARG A 16 0.84 6.21 7.57
N ARG A 17 0.89 5.19 6.71
CA ARG A 17 1.88 4.11 6.81
C ARG A 17 3.05 4.35 5.89
N ASN A 18 4.25 4.11 6.41
CA ASN A 18 5.50 4.28 5.66
C ASN A 18 5.75 3.13 4.69
N VAL A 19 5.19 1.95 4.95
CA VAL A 19 5.44 0.76 4.14
C VAL A 19 4.34 0.58 3.10
N MET A 20 4.68 0.71 1.82
CA MET A 20 3.81 0.40 0.69
C MET A 20 3.71 -1.12 0.47
N LYS A 21 2.53 -1.60 0.06
CA LYS A 21 2.38 -2.96 -0.43
C LYS A 21 2.97 -3.08 -1.83
N ARG A 22 3.26 -4.30 -2.27
CA ARG A 22 3.90 -4.53 -3.57
C ARG A 22 3.10 -3.98 -4.75
N HIS A 23 1.78 -4.16 -4.77
CA HIS A 23 0.92 -3.63 -5.82
C HIS A 23 0.95 -2.10 -5.86
N GLU A 24 0.87 -1.44 -4.71
CA GLU A 24 1.01 0.03 -4.62
C GLU A 24 2.36 0.52 -5.12
N ARG A 25 3.43 -0.24 -4.85
CA ARG A 25 4.76 0.07 -5.36
C ARG A 25 4.82 -0.07 -6.89
N ILE A 26 4.17 -1.08 -7.45
CA ILE A 26 4.07 -1.27 -8.91
C ILE A 26 3.27 -0.13 -9.53
N ASP A 27 2.13 0.25 -8.95
CA ASP A 27 1.31 1.36 -9.42
C ASP A 27 2.08 2.68 -9.41
N LYS A 28 2.88 2.92 -8.36
CA LYS A 28 3.79 4.06 -8.30
C LYS A 28 4.84 4.00 -9.41
N MET A 29 5.50 2.85 -9.60
CA MET A 29 6.49 2.71 -10.66
C MET A 29 5.91 2.82 -12.08
N ILE A 30 4.65 2.41 -12.29
CA ILE A 30 3.92 2.62 -13.55
C ILE A 30 3.73 4.12 -13.79
N LYS A 31 3.29 4.86 -12.76
CA LYS A 31 3.15 6.32 -12.83
C LYS A 31 4.48 7.01 -13.10
N ASP A 32 5.56 6.53 -12.49
CA ASP A 32 6.92 7.03 -12.69
C ASP A 32 7.54 6.56 -14.03
N GLY A 33 6.85 5.74 -14.82
CA GLY A 33 7.33 5.20 -16.10
C GLY A 33 8.43 4.13 -16.00
N ASN A 34 8.78 3.72 -14.78
CA ASN A 34 9.87 2.78 -14.48
C ASN A 34 9.44 1.31 -14.50
N TRP A 35 8.16 1.02 -14.74
CA TRP A 35 7.64 -0.34 -14.81
C TRP A 35 6.62 -0.49 -15.94
N LYS A 36 6.81 -1.51 -16.78
CA LYS A 36 5.94 -1.84 -17.91
C LYS A 36 5.22 -3.16 -17.67
N LYS A 37 4.09 -3.33 -18.33
CA LYS A 37 3.28 -4.56 -18.26
C LYS A 37 4.06 -5.70 -18.93
N GLY A 38 4.63 -6.58 -18.11
CA GLY A 38 5.52 -7.67 -18.54
C GLY A 38 6.82 -7.73 -17.75
N ASP A 39 7.18 -6.66 -17.03
CA ASP A 39 8.34 -6.65 -16.15
C ASP A 39 8.13 -7.53 -14.92
N LYS A 40 9.25 -7.96 -14.33
CA LYS A 40 9.24 -8.81 -13.14
C LYS A 40 8.57 -8.10 -11.97
N VAL A 41 7.68 -8.80 -11.29
CA VAL A 41 6.96 -8.34 -10.08
C VAL A 41 7.82 -8.49 -8.81
N LEU A 42 8.88 -9.28 -8.88
CA LEU A 42 9.82 -9.56 -7.80
C LEU A 42 11.14 -8.81 -8.02
N GLY A 43 11.83 -8.46 -6.93
CA GLY A 43 13.11 -7.73 -7.01
C GLY A 43 12.98 -6.26 -7.46
N LEU A 44 11.80 -5.65 -7.33
CA LEU A 44 11.59 -4.27 -7.79
C LEU A 44 12.57 -3.30 -7.10
N PRO A 45 13.07 -2.28 -7.83
CA PRO A 45 13.97 -1.27 -7.31
C PRO A 45 13.39 -0.53 -6.11
N LYS A 46 14.27 0.09 -5.33
CA LYS A 46 13.88 0.83 -4.13
C LYS A 46 13.12 2.09 -4.53
N THR A 47 11.82 2.13 -4.22
CA THR A 47 10.99 3.33 -4.41
C THR A 47 11.11 4.23 -3.20
N LYS A 48 11.43 5.51 -3.41
CA LYS A 48 11.39 6.51 -2.35
C LYS A 48 9.92 6.77 -1.95
N ILE A 49 9.63 6.75 -0.66
CA ILE A 49 8.33 7.17 -0.15
C ILE A 49 8.39 8.69 -0.04
N GLU A 50 7.54 9.38 -0.79
CA GLU A 50 7.35 10.82 -0.66
C GLU A 50 6.02 11.01 0.08
N PHE A 51 6.04 11.76 1.18
CA PHE A 51 4.92 11.98 2.08
C PHE A 51 4.31 13.36 1.89
#